data_AF-A0A2S4KRW1-F1
#
_entry.id   AF-A0A2S4KRW1-F1
#
_cell.length_a   1.000
_cell.length_b   1.000
_cell.length_c   1.000
_cell.angle_alpha   90.00
_cell.angle_beta   90.00
_cell.angle_gamma   90.00
#
_symmetry.space_group_name_H-M   'P 1'
#
loop_
_entity.id
_entity.type
_entity.pdbx_description
1 polymer ?
#
loop_
_entity_poly.entity_id
_entity_poly.type
_entity_poly.pdbx_seq_one_letter_code
_entity_poly.pdbx_strand_id
1 'polypeptide(L)'
;MRYAILYSAFVAGASAHGLIRSIEGANGVTMPGLSVADGTPRNCVANSCGAQADTAIIRDLDISTGQATPLGKTQGNGPVDPAAVISTFMGNGKAPTNKGAAGSVGVEDNFGGLGGLVGAAQRRDEHKRQIDNLFGGFTNLPFIGAAGLGGAKNSYPVETIVSDTAGQGTAHGLPTCDDQGVVSVVYRQVRKLTPVWSCLAARADISHPQINQDGAGPLTAAIDPSSGGYDANAFQGAQVTQNMPGLGIGGLSLATNTDFLVKVQMPEGMTCDGKVGGAENVCIVRVRNSALAGPFGGAAAFTQSPAARKRAIAYRLRKRFDFSRLDSE
;
A
#
# COMPACT_ATOMS: atom_id res chain seq x y z
N MET A 1 55.09 13.90 -10.19
CA MET A 1 54.16 13.18 -9.31
C MET A 1 52.74 13.57 -9.69
N ARG A 2 51.97 12.66 -10.31
CA ARG A 2 50.58 12.89 -10.73
C ARG A 2 49.68 12.30 -9.64
N TYR A 3 48.94 13.15 -8.92
CA TYR A 3 47.97 12.70 -7.92
C TYR A 3 46.63 12.45 -8.61
N ALA A 4 46.18 11.20 -8.61
CA ALA A 4 44.83 10.83 -9.03
C ALA A 4 43.87 11.09 -7.87
N ILE A 5 42.93 12.02 -8.03
CA ILE A 5 41.83 12.24 -7.09
C ILE A 5 40.76 11.20 -7.42
N LEU A 6 40.65 10.16 -6.58
CA LEU A 6 39.56 9.20 -6.64
C LEU A 6 38.28 9.87 -6.12
N TYR A 7 37.35 10.19 -7.02
CA TYR A 7 35.99 10.55 -6.66
C TYR A 7 35.23 9.28 -6.25
N SER A 8 35.20 9.00 -4.94
CA SER A 8 34.25 8.02 -4.39
C SER A 8 32.85 8.62 -4.43
N ALA A 9 32.04 8.21 -5.41
CA ALA A 9 30.61 8.53 -5.46
C ALA A 9 29.90 7.87 -4.28
N PHE A 10 29.59 8.65 -3.24
CA PHE A 10 28.79 8.19 -2.09
C PHE A 10 27.32 8.24 -2.50
N VAL A 11 26.74 7.11 -2.89
CA VAL A 11 25.31 7.01 -3.20
C VAL A 11 24.54 7.01 -1.89
N ALA A 12 23.91 8.15 -1.56
CA ALA A 12 22.97 8.25 -0.45
C ALA A 12 21.69 7.47 -0.80
N GLY A 13 21.61 6.20 -0.39
CA GLY A 13 20.39 5.41 -0.47
C GLY A 13 19.44 5.81 0.65
N ALA A 14 18.45 6.65 0.36
CA ALA A 14 17.34 6.87 1.28
C ALA A 14 16.38 5.67 1.18
N SER A 15 16.10 5.02 2.32
CA SER A 15 15.13 3.91 2.40
C SER A 15 13.95 4.36 3.26
N ALA A 16 12.82 4.60 2.61
CA ALA A 16 11.52 4.67 3.27
C ALA A 16 10.87 3.29 3.21
N HIS A 17 10.68 2.67 4.37
CA HIS A 17 9.82 1.48 4.47
C HIS A 17 8.38 1.95 4.57
N GLY A 18 7.51 1.42 3.71
CA GLY A 18 6.09 1.67 3.82
C GLY A 18 5.28 0.56 3.17
N LEU A 19 4.03 0.46 3.61
CA LEU A 19 3.11 -0.59 3.21
C LEU A 19 1.71 -0.03 2.99
N ILE A 20 0.90 -0.73 2.22
CA ILE A 20 -0.54 -0.48 2.18
C ILE A 20 -1.14 -1.09 3.44
N ARG A 21 -1.68 -0.23 4.31
CA ARG A 21 -2.34 -0.65 5.55
C ARG A 21 -3.75 -1.15 5.27
N SER A 22 -4.50 -0.38 4.49
CA SER A 22 -5.87 -0.70 4.12
C SER A 22 -6.22 -0.12 2.76
N ILE A 23 -7.27 -0.66 2.18
CA ILE A 23 -7.97 -0.13 1.03
C ILE A 23 -9.38 0.27 1.43
N GLU A 24 -9.79 1.45 0.98
CA GLU A 24 -11.08 2.05 1.31
C GLU A 24 -11.96 2.05 0.05
N GLY A 25 -13.00 1.23 0.07
CA GLY A 25 -13.91 1.08 -1.03
C GLY A 25 -14.95 2.19 -1.09
N ALA A 26 -15.37 2.58 -2.29
CA ALA A 26 -16.48 3.51 -2.48
C ALA A 26 -17.82 2.96 -1.94
N ASN A 27 -17.93 1.64 -1.79
CA ASN A 27 -19.02 0.95 -1.09
C ASN A 27 -18.93 1.00 0.44
N GLY A 28 -17.97 1.76 1.01
CA GLY A 28 -17.80 1.90 2.46
C GLY A 28 -17.14 0.70 3.14
N VAL A 29 -16.64 -0.26 2.37
CA VAL A 29 -15.94 -1.46 2.85
C VAL A 29 -14.45 -1.17 2.95
N THR A 30 -13.89 -1.44 4.12
CA THR A 30 -12.46 -1.34 4.41
C THR A 30 -11.87 -2.74 4.47
N MET A 31 -10.80 -2.99 3.73
CA MET A 31 -10.07 -4.27 3.79
C MET A 31 -8.58 -4.02 4.08
N PRO A 32 -7.92 -4.86 4.90
CA PRO A 32 -6.48 -4.79 5.09
C PRO A 32 -5.67 -4.97 3.80
N GLY A 33 -4.48 -4.39 3.75
CA GLY A 33 -3.51 -4.69 2.69
C GLY A 33 -3.07 -6.15 2.70
N LEU A 34 -2.66 -6.67 1.54
CA LEU A 34 -2.37 -8.10 1.34
C LEU A 34 -1.09 -8.58 2.02
N SER A 35 -0.19 -7.66 2.39
CA SER A 35 1.02 -7.98 3.14
C SER A 35 0.85 -7.83 4.65
N VAL A 36 -0.27 -7.25 5.11
CA VAL A 36 -0.53 -6.97 6.54
C VAL A 36 -0.63 -8.29 7.29
N ALA A 37 0.08 -8.36 8.41
CA ALA A 37 0.11 -9.54 9.27
C ALA A 37 -0.22 -9.16 10.71
N ASP A 38 -1.12 -9.94 11.31
CA ASP A 38 -1.49 -9.79 12.71
C ASP A 38 -0.28 -10.10 13.62
N GLY A 39 -0.26 -9.49 14.81
CA GLY A 39 0.88 -9.56 15.73
C GLY A 39 2.05 -8.63 15.37
N THR A 40 1.98 -7.88 14.25
CA THR A 40 3.02 -6.90 13.90
C THR A 40 2.99 -5.71 14.85
N PRO A 41 4.08 -5.41 15.58
CA PRO A 41 4.09 -4.27 16.50
C PRO A 41 3.92 -2.94 15.76
N ARG A 42 3.02 -2.09 16.25
CA ARG A 42 2.77 -0.75 15.65
C ARG A 42 3.17 0.40 16.58
N ASN A 43 3.57 0.08 17.80
CA ASN A 43 4.07 1.03 18.81
C ASN A 43 5.56 1.37 18.64
N CYS A 44 6.24 0.79 17.66
CA CYS A 44 7.64 1.04 17.37
C CYS A 44 7.87 1.21 15.86
N VAL A 45 9.05 1.68 15.48
CA VAL A 45 9.41 2.00 14.08
C VAL A 45 10.63 1.22 13.60
N ALA A 46 11.21 0.39 14.47
CA ALA A 46 12.46 -0.31 14.20
C ALA A 46 12.23 -1.69 13.58
N ASN A 47 13.13 -2.07 12.67
CA ASN A 47 13.14 -3.45 12.19
C ASN A 47 13.44 -4.42 13.34
N SER A 48 14.29 -4.02 14.30
CA SER A 48 14.66 -4.82 15.48
C SER A 48 13.50 -5.15 16.42
N CYS A 49 12.42 -4.36 16.38
CA CYS A 49 11.20 -4.64 17.15
C CYS A 49 10.09 -5.28 16.29
N GLY A 50 10.37 -5.60 15.02
CA GLY A 50 9.41 -6.29 14.14
C GLY A 50 8.35 -5.42 13.47
N ALA A 51 8.33 -4.09 13.67
CA ALA A 51 7.31 -3.19 13.12
C ALA A 51 7.28 -3.07 11.58
N GLN A 52 8.35 -3.54 10.92
CA GLN A 52 8.52 -3.53 9.47
C GLN A 52 8.35 -4.92 8.86
N ALA A 53 8.03 -5.93 9.67
CA ALA A 53 8.05 -7.31 9.24
C ALA A 53 6.99 -7.64 8.18
N ASP A 54 5.94 -6.82 8.07
CA ASP A 54 4.86 -6.94 7.09
C ASP A 54 4.97 -5.92 5.93
N THR A 55 6.09 -5.19 5.87
CA THR A 55 6.44 -4.35 4.73
C THR A 55 6.88 -5.23 3.56
N ALA A 56 6.22 -5.09 2.40
CA ALA A 56 6.57 -5.88 1.22
C ALA A 56 7.80 -5.29 0.52
N ILE A 57 8.77 -6.16 0.23
CA ILE A 57 9.93 -5.90 -0.60
C ILE A 57 9.61 -6.43 -2.01
N ILE A 58 9.43 -5.52 -2.97
CA ILE A 58 8.94 -5.79 -4.32
C ILE A 58 10.05 -5.52 -5.34
N ARG A 59 11.12 -6.32 -5.25
CA ARG A 59 12.27 -6.26 -6.16
C ARG A 59 11.98 -7.09 -7.40
N ASP A 60 12.12 -6.48 -8.58
CA ASP A 60 11.92 -7.19 -9.86
C ASP A 60 12.86 -8.39 -10.01
N LEU A 61 14.09 -8.31 -9.46
CA LEU A 61 15.03 -9.43 -9.42
C LEU A 61 14.54 -10.59 -8.54
N ASP A 62 13.92 -10.30 -7.40
CA ASP A 62 13.37 -11.36 -6.54
C ASP A 62 12.15 -12.04 -7.20
N ILE A 63 11.36 -11.25 -7.94
CA ILE A 63 10.22 -11.76 -8.72
C ILE A 63 10.71 -12.65 -9.86
N SER A 64 11.69 -12.19 -10.65
CA SER A 64 12.19 -12.94 -11.80
C SER A 64 12.95 -14.21 -11.44
N THR A 65 13.57 -14.24 -10.25
CA THR A 65 14.26 -15.43 -9.72
C THR A 65 13.35 -16.34 -8.88
N GLY A 66 12.06 -16.00 -8.74
CA GLY A 66 11.09 -16.78 -7.97
C GLY A 66 11.27 -16.73 -6.45
N GLN A 67 12.11 -15.81 -5.94
CA GLN A 67 12.30 -15.59 -4.51
C GLN A 67 11.18 -14.76 -3.85
N ALA A 68 10.37 -14.07 -4.65
CA ALA A 68 9.20 -13.32 -4.23
C ALA A 68 8.05 -13.54 -5.21
N THR A 69 6.81 -13.38 -4.74
CA THR A 69 5.64 -13.29 -5.64
C THR A 69 5.61 -11.91 -6.31
N PRO A 70 4.73 -11.68 -7.29
CA PRO A 70 4.54 -10.34 -7.86
C PRO A 70 4.16 -9.25 -6.84
N LEU A 71 3.64 -9.66 -5.68
CA LEU A 71 3.31 -8.79 -4.55
C LEU A 71 4.48 -8.57 -3.59
N GLY A 72 5.63 -9.18 -3.87
CA GLY A 72 6.84 -9.10 -3.09
C GLY A 72 6.98 -10.19 -2.04
N LYS A 73 7.90 -9.95 -1.11
CA LYS A 73 8.09 -10.78 0.08
C LYS A 73 8.24 -9.90 1.31
N THR A 74 7.80 -10.39 2.47
CA THR A 74 7.96 -9.70 3.75
C THR A 74 8.99 -10.43 4.61
N GLN A 75 9.58 -9.72 5.56
CA GLN A 75 10.53 -10.34 6.52
C GLN A 75 9.81 -11.26 7.51
N GLY A 76 8.54 -10.98 7.80
CA GLY A 76 7.75 -11.71 8.78
C GLY A 76 7.06 -12.96 8.24
N ASN A 77 6.73 -13.00 6.93
CA ASN A 77 5.93 -14.08 6.34
C ASN A 77 6.47 -14.63 5.01
N GLY A 78 7.61 -14.14 4.52
CA GLY A 78 8.16 -14.62 3.25
C GLY A 78 7.36 -14.10 2.05
N PRO A 79 7.29 -14.86 0.93
CA PRO A 79 6.55 -14.43 -0.26
C PRO A 79 5.09 -14.11 0.04
N VAL A 80 4.60 -12.96 -0.44
CA VAL A 80 3.22 -12.50 -0.16
C VAL A 80 2.22 -13.33 -0.98
N ASP A 81 1.37 -14.07 -0.29
CA ASP A 81 0.24 -14.79 -0.91
C ASP A 81 -1.01 -13.89 -0.96
N PRO A 82 -1.51 -13.52 -2.15
CA PRO A 82 -2.71 -12.70 -2.26
C PRO A 82 -3.94 -13.35 -1.63
N ALA A 83 -4.03 -14.69 -1.58
CA ALA A 83 -5.19 -15.36 -1.00
C ALA A 83 -5.24 -15.31 0.53
N ALA A 84 -4.11 -15.09 1.22
CA ALA A 84 -4.04 -15.20 2.69
C ALA A 84 -4.96 -14.21 3.41
N VAL A 85 -4.89 -12.93 3.04
CA VAL A 85 -5.73 -11.87 3.62
C VAL A 85 -7.15 -11.93 3.03
N ILE A 86 -7.28 -12.16 1.72
CA ILE A 86 -8.58 -12.16 1.04
C ILE A 86 -9.46 -13.30 1.55
N SER A 87 -8.94 -14.52 1.68
CA SER A 87 -9.72 -15.66 2.19
C SER A 87 -10.18 -15.45 3.63
N THR A 88 -9.34 -14.86 4.47
CA THR A 88 -9.70 -14.49 5.85
C THR A 88 -10.82 -13.45 5.85
N PHE A 89 -10.70 -12.41 5.02
CA PHE A 89 -11.74 -11.39 4.86
C PHE A 89 -13.06 -11.97 4.33
N MET A 90 -13.00 -12.96 3.45
CA MET A 90 -14.15 -13.73 2.94
C MET A 90 -14.65 -14.81 3.92
N GLY A 91 -14.08 -14.90 5.13
CA GLY A 91 -14.54 -15.81 6.19
C GLY A 91 -14.08 -17.27 6.06
N ASN A 92 -13.17 -17.55 5.12
CA ASN A 92 -12.72 -18.91 4.78
C ASN A 92 -11.23 -19.16 5.12
N GLY A 93 -10.57 -18.21 5.77
CA GLY A 93 -9.12 -18.22 6.00
C GLY A 93 -8.74 -17.90 7.44
N LYS A 94 -7.47 -18.15 7.76
CA LYS A 94 -6.84 -17.76 9.02
C LYS A 94 -5.94 -16.56 8.76
N ALA A 95 -6.03 -15.55 9.63
CA ALA A 95 -5.19 -14.37 9.54
C ALA A 95 -3.69 -14.75 9.52
N PRO A 96 -2.90 -14.19 8.58
CA PRO A 96 -1.46 -14.35 8.59
C PRO A 96 -0.88 -13.66 9.82
N THR A 97 0.01 -14.33 10.54
CA THR A 97 0.65 -13.79 11.74
C THR A 97 2.12 -13.51 11.47
N ASN A 98 2.67 -12.46 12.09
CA ASN A 98 4.07 -12.10 11.93
C ASN A 98 5.01 -13.11 12.63
N LYS A 99 6.00 -13.66 11.90
CA LYS A 99 7.03 -14.58 12.43
C LYS A 99 8.45 -13.95 12.50
N GLY A 100 8.57 -12.64 12.28
CA GLY A 100 9.85 -11.92 12.33
C GLY A 100 10.48 -11.86 13.73
N ALA A 101 11.72 -11.39 13.83
CA ALA A 101 12.51 -11.39 15.07
C ALA A 101 11.72 -10.85 16.28
N ALA A 102 11.35 -11.77 17.16
CA ALA A 102 10.41 -11.61 18.27
C ALA A 102 10.98 -10.91 19.52
N GLY A 103 12.03 -10.09 19.38
CA GLY A 103 12.76 -9.54 20.53
C GLY A 103 11.98 -8.53 21.39
N SER A 104 10.78 -8.11 20.96
CA SER A 104 9.93 -7.16 21.67
C SER A 104 8.47 -7.25 21.20
N VAL A 105 7.98 -8.43 20.83
CA VAL A 105 6.57 -8.57 20.46
C VAL A 105 5.76 -8.65 21.74
N GLY A 106 4.84 -7.70 21.94
CA GLY A 106 3.85 -7.80 23.01
C GLY A 106 3.13 -9.13 22.84
N VAL A 107 3.12 -9.93 23.91
CA VAL A 107 2.28 -11.12 24.01
C VAL A 107 0.85 -10.63 23.79
N GLU A 108 0.11 -11.25 22.85
CA GLU A 108 -1.33 -11.04 22.83
C GLU A 108 -1.86 -11.50 24.19
N ASP A 109 -2.42 -10.58 24.96
CA ASP A 109 -3.06 -10.91 26.23
C ASP A 109 -4.08 -12.02 25.95
N ASN A 110 -3.80 -13.21 26.47
CA ASN A 110 -4.66 -14.37 26.33
C ASN A 110 -5.88 -14.14 27.24
N PHE A 111 -6.87 -13.39 26.75
CA PHE A 111 -8.11 -13.08 27.44
C PHE A 111 -9.05 -14.29 27.46
N GLY A 112 -8.58 -15.38 28.08
CA GLY A 112 -9.44 -16.45 28.57
C GLY A 112 -10.17 -15.98 29.81
N GLY A 113 -11.41 -15.49 29.63
CA GLY A 113 -12.38 -15.34 30.72
C GLY A 113 -12.48 -13.96 31.35
N LEU A 114 -13.14 -13.03 30.66
CA LEU A 114 -14.07 -11.97 31.12
C LEU A 114 -14.12 -10.88 30.04
N GLY A 115 -15.27 -10.69 29.41
CA GLY A 115 -15.42 -9.69 28.33
C GLY A 115 -15.23 -8.23 28.78
N GLY A 116 -14.67 -7.43 27.86
CA GLY A 116 -14.62 -5.97 27.89
C GLY A 116 -13.19 -5.44 28.09
N LEU A 117 -12.61 -4.62 27.22
CA LEU A 117 -13.17 -3.30 26.90
C LEU A 117 -12.84 -2.75 25.49
N VAL A 118 -12.43 -3.57 24.52
CA VAL A 118 -12.58 -3.24 23.09
C VAL A 118 -12.78 -4.52 22.27
N GLY A 119 -14.03 -4.83 21.90
CA GLY A 119 -14.31 -5.94 20.99
C GLY A 119 -13.76 -5.68 19.58
N ALA A 120 -13.54 -6.73 18.78
CA ALA A 120 -13.12 -6.60 17.37
C ALA A 120 -13.99 -5.59 16.60
N ALA A 121 -15.30 -5.56 16.88
CA ALA A 121 -16.22 -4.55 16.35
C ALA A 121 -15.83 -3.11 16.71
N GLN A 122 -15.53 -2.85 17.98
CA GLN A 122 -15.13 -1.53 18.44
C GLN A 122 -13.75 -1.11 17.88
N ARG A 123 -12.82 -2.06 17.67
CA ARG A 123 -11.54 -1.79 16.98
C ARG A 123 -11.76 -1.41 15.52
N ARG A 124 -12.65 -2.12 14.83
CA ARG A 124 -13.03 -1.79 13.45
C ARG A 124 -13.68 -0.42 13.36
N ASP A 125 -14.61 -0.10 14.27
CA ASP A 125 -15.30 1.19 14.28
C ASP A 125 -14.33 2.35 14.56
N GLU A 126 -13.39 2.16 15.48
CA GLU A 126 -12.33 3.13 15.75
C GLU A 126 -11.39 3.28 14.55
N HIS A 127 -10.98 2.18 13.91
CA HIS A 127 -10.19 2.22 12.68
C HIS A 127 -10.93 3.00 11.58
N LYS A 128 -12.21 2.70 11.38
CA LYS A 128 -13.05 3.40 10.41
C LYS A 128 -13.14 4.89 10.71
N ARG A 129 -13.33 5.30 11.97
CA ARG A 129 -13.35 6.72 12.38
C ARG A 129 -12.03 7.43 12.14
N GLN A 130 -10.91 6.78 12.42
CA GLN A 130 -9.58 7.35 12.17
C GLN A 130 -9.35 7.58 10.68
N ILE A 131 -9.79 6.63 9.85
CA ILE A 131 -9.75 6.75 8.40
C ILE A 131 -10.73 7.81 7.91
N ASP A 132 -11.98 7.83 8.38
CA ASP A 132 -12.96 8.85 8.02
C ASP A 132 -12.46 10.26 8.35
N ASN A 133 -11.73 10.44 9.46
CA ASN A 133 -11.06 11.70 9.78
C ASN A 133 -9.90 12.03 8.81
N LEU A 134 -9.14 11.03 8.38
CA LEU A 134 -8.08 11.21 7.37
C LEU A 134 -8.66 11.62 6.01
N PHE A 135 -9.79 11.05 5.60
CA PHE A 135 -10.48 11.38 4.35
C PHE A 135 -11.31 12.67 4.45
N GLY A 136 -11.95 12.93 5.59
CA GLY A 136 -12.81 14.08 5.86
C GLY A 136 -12.06 15.36 6.21
N GLY A 137 -10.83 15.26 6.71
CA GLY A 137 -9.95 16.41 6.94
C GLY A 137 -9.56 17.18 5.66
N PHE A 138 -9.88 16.62 4.48
CA PHE A 138 -9.57 17.22 3.18
C PHE A 138 -10.77 17.94 2.51
N THR A 139 -12.00 17.71 2.97
CA THR A 139 -13.20 18.21 2.27
C THR A 139 -13.74 19.55 2.77
N ASN A 140 -13.15 20.15 3.82
CA ASN A 140 -13.73 21.35 4.45
C ASN A 140 -12.77 22.42 5.00
N LEU A 141 -11.53 22.51 4.51
CA LEU A 141 -10.64 23.63 4.84
C LEU A 141 -10.19 24.37 3.58
N PRO A 142 -10.47 25.68 3.45
CA PRO A 142 -9.92 26.49 2.37
C PRO A 142 -8.44 26.69 2.68
N PHE A 143 -7.56 26.12 1.85
CA PHE A 143 -6.18 26.57 1.65
C PHE A 143 -5.42 27.02 2.92
N ILE A 144 -5.20 26.11 3.88
CA ILE A 144 -4.20 26.29 4.94
C ILE A 144 -3.24 25.11 4.89
N GLY A 145 -1.96 25.44 4.74
CA GLY A 145 -0.91 24.53 4.30
C GLY A 145 -0.65 23.32 5.19
N ALA A 146 -0.23 22.24 4.52
CA ALA A 146 0.97 21.44 4.82
C ALA A 146 1.48 21.39 6.28
N ALA A 147 0.58 21.15 7.24
CA ALA A 147 0.93 20.73 8.59
C ALA A 147 0.01 19.55 8.93
N GLY A 148 0.64 18.39 9.13
CA GLY A 148 -0.04 17.11 9.27
C GLY A 148 -1.22 17.18 10.23
N LEU A 149 -2.40 16.80 9.72
CA LEU A 149 -3.54 16.42 10.53
C LEU A 149 -3.21 15.07 11.20
N GLY A 150 -2.34 15.13 12.20
CA GLY A 150 -2.12 14.08 13.16
C GLY A 150 -3.33 13.99 14.09
N GLY A 151 -4.36 13.25 13.66
CA GLY A 151 -5.37 12.74 14.58
C GLY A 151 -4.69 11.90 15.67
N ALA A 152 -5.20 11.97 16.90
CA ALA A 152 -4.69 11.20 18.03
C ALA A 152 -4.61 9.70 17.66
N LYS A 153 -3.38 9.17 17.56
CA LYS A 153 -3.13 7.77 17.21
C LYS A 153 -3.39 6.90 18.44
N ASN A 154 -4.55 6.25 18.49
CA ASN A 154 -4.70 5.08 19.35
C ASN A 154 -4.04 3.90 18.63
N SER A 155 -2.71 3.78 18.78
CA SER A 155 -1.98 2.63 18.27
C SER A 155 -2.23 1.45 19.20
N TYR A 156 -3.03 0.48 18.76
CA TYR A 156 -2.96 -0.85 19.35
C TYR A 156 -1.50 -1.32 19.29
N PRO A 157 -0.96 -1.92 20.37
CA PRO A 157 0.46 -2.27 20.45
C PRO A 157 0.85 -3.23 19.31
N VAL A 158 -0.11 -4.04 18.86
CA VAL A 158 0.01 -5.01 17.77
C VAL A 158 -1.09 -4.83 16.73
N GLU A 159 -0.80 -5.20 15.49
CA GLU A 159 -1.77 -5.27 14.39
C GLU A 159 -2.72 -6.46 14.59
N THR A 160 -4.02 -6.22 14.46
CA THR A 160 -5.07 -7.27 14.55
C THR A 160 -6.10 -7.15 13.44
N ILE A 161 -5.89 -6.24 12.49
CA ILE A 161 -6.95 -5.84 11.56
C ILE A 161 -7.38 -6.99 10.64
N VAL A 162 -6.53 -7.98 10.38
CA VAL A 162 -6.88 -9.10 9.49
C VAL A 162 -7.85 -10.06 10.15
N SER A 163 -7.61 -10.46 11.40
CA SER A 163 -8.58 -11.24 12.18
C SER A 163 -9.81 -10.41 12.55
N ASP A 164 -9.66 -9.12 12.82
CA ASP A 164 -10.80 -8.25 13.16
C ASP A 164 -11.78 -8.09 12.01
N THR A 165 -11.29 -8.11 10.76
CA THR A 165 -12.12 -7.97 9.55
C THR A 165 -12.51 -9.32 8.93
N ALA A 166 -12.20 -10.44 9.58
CA ALA A 166 -12.58 -11.76 9.09
C ALA A 166 -14.10 -11.88 8.88
N GLY A 167 -14.49 -12.42 7.72
CA GLY A 167 -15.90 -12.60 7.34
C GLY A 167 -16.66 -11.34 6.90
N GLN A 168 -16.07 -10.14 6.97
CA GLN A 168 -16.72 -8.92 6.49
C GLN A 168 -17.03 -8.97 4.98
N GLY A 169 -16.18 -9.64 4.21
CA GLY A 169 -16.38 -9.83 2.77
C GLY A 169 -17.60 -10.67 2.42
N THR A 170 -18.02 -11.59 3.30
CA THR A 170 -19.24 -12.38 3.09
C THR A 170 -20.49 -11.52 3.17
N ALA A 171 -20.48 -10.50 4.03
CA ALA A 171 -21.62 -9.60 4.23
C ALA A 171 -21.65 -8.44 3.21
N HIS A 172 -20.48 -7.91 2.85
CA HIS A 172 -20.40 -6.63 2.12
C HIS A 172 -19.63 -6.71 0.79
N GLY A 173 -19.06 -7.86 0.45
CA GLY A 173 -18.14 -8.01 -0.67
C GLY A 173 -16.79 -7.32 -0.42
N LEU A 174 -15.97 -7.24 -1.47
CA LEU A 174 -14.69 -6.54 -1.41
C LEU A 174 -14.87 -5.00 -1.52
N PRO A 175 -13.86 -4.22 -1.11
CA PRO A 175 -13.78 -2.80 -1.43
C PRO A 175 -13.91 -2.54 -2.93
N THR A 176 -14.66 -1.52 -3.30
CA THR A 176 -14.86 -1.12 -4.71
C THR A 176 -14.06 0.11 -5.09
N CYS A 177 -13.57 0.21 -6.33
CA CYS A 177 -13.16 1.50 -6.87
C CYS A 177 -14.37 2.45 -6.95
N ASP A 178 -14.12 3.75 -7.05
CA ASP A 178 -15.20 4.71 -7.26
C ASP A 178 -15.79 4.64 -8.68
N ASP A 179 -16.84 5.43 -8.89
CA ASP A 179 -17.48 5.59 -10.18
C ASP A 179 -16.64 6.37 -11.19
N GLN A 180 -15.36 6.66 -10.96
CA GLN A 180 -14.40 7.11 -11.98
C GLN A 180 -13.26 6.09 -12.17
N GLY A 181 -13.26 4.98 -11.43
CA GLY A 181 -12.20 3.97 -11.49
C GLY A 181 -10.98 4.38 -10.65
N VAL A 182 -11.16 5.24 -9.65
CA VAL A 182 -10.13 5.60 -8.69
C VAL A 182 -10.25 4.68 -7.48
N VAL A 183 -9.10 4.12 -7.09
CA VAL A 183 -8.94 3.27 -5.91
C VAL A 183 -8.26 4.09 -4.83
N SER A 184 -8.81 4.06 -3.61
CA SER A 184 -8.25 4.77 -2.45
C SER A 184 -7.56 3.78 -1.52
N VAL A 185 -6.27 3.97 -1.27
CA VAL A 185 -5.50 3.14 -0.34
C VAL A 185 -4.82 3.99 0.71
N VAL A 186 -4.70 3.45 1.91
CA VAL A 186 -4.01 4.08 3.03
C VAL A 186 -2.59 3.51 3.08
N TYR A 187 -1.63 4.35 2.73
CA TYR A 187 -0.21 3.99 2.73
C TYR A 187 0.44 4.46 4.03
N ARG A 188 1.05 3.53 4.78
CA ARG A 188 1.76 3.83 6.02
C ARG A 188 3.26 3.95 5.76
N GLN A 189 3.85 5.07 6.14
CA GLN A 189 5.30 5.24 6.18
C GLN A 189 5.83 4.82 7.57
N VAL A 190 6.61 3.74 7.65
CA VAL A 190 7.07 3.14 8.93
C VAL A 190 8.41 3.72 9.40
N ARG A 191 9.39 3.92 8.50
CA ARG A 191 10.71 4.46 8.87
C ARG A 191 11.37 5.20 7.72
N LYS A 192 12.08 6.29 8.07
CA LYS A 192 13.15 6.91 7.27
C LYS A 192 14.51 6.41 7.76
N LEU A 193 15.28 5.74 6.91
CA LEU A 193 16.72 5.61 7.13
C LEU A 193 17.39 6.86 6.55
N THR A 194 17.60 7.89 7.37
CA THR A 194 18.58 8.92 7.02
C THR A 194 19.97 8.35 7.28
N PRO A 195 20.85 8.21 6.27
CA PRO A 195 22.27 8.10 6.57
C PRO A 195 22.69 9.40 7.26
N VAL A 196 23.19 9.30 8.49
CA VAL A 196 23.54 10.40 9.41
C VAL A 196 24.70 11.30 8.88
N TRP A 197 25.11 11.16 7.62
CA TRP A 197 26.38 11.72 7.14
C TRP A 197 26.39 12.56 5.86
N SER A 198 25.23 12.90 5.27
CA SER A 198 25.23 13.72 4.04
C SER A 198 24.53 15.08 4.18
N CYS A 199 24.98 15.90 5.14
CA CYS A 199 24.61 17.31 5.21
C CYS A 199 25.46 18.24 4.31
N LEU A 200 26.37 17.73 3.46
CA LEU A 200 27.32 18.59 2.74
C LEU A 200 27.26 18.59 1.20
N ALA A 201 26.38 17.81 0.56
CA ALA A 201 26.44 17.62 -0.91
C ALA A 201 25.19 18.10 -1.70
N ALA A 202 24.40 19.04 -1.19
CA ALA A 202 23.27 19.60 -1.93
C ALA A 202 23.62 20.95 -2.59
N ARG A 203 24.45 20.91 -3.64
CA ARG A 203 24.45 21.96 -4.68
C ARG A 203 24.53 21.31 -6.06
N ALA A 204 23.58 21.69 -6.91
CA ALA A 204 23.44 21.43 -8.34
C ALA A 204 23.01 20.00 -8.75
N ASP A 205 21.72 19.84 -9.03
CA ASP A 205 21.27 19.50 -10.39
C ASP A 205 19.73 19.71 -10.51
N ILE A 206 19.35 20.74 -11.29
CA ILE A 206 17.98 21.07 -11.66
C ILE A 206 17.75 20.43 -13.03
N SER A 207 17.32 19.16 -13.08
CA SER A 207 16.72 18.55 -14.29
C SER A 207 16.16 17.12 -14.14
N HIS A 208 16.35 16.43 -13.01
CA HIS A 208 15.75 15.10 -12.78
C HIS A 208 14.37 15.20 -12.07
N PRO A 209 13.39 14.30 -12.36
CA PRO A 209 12.18 14.16 -11.57
C PRO A 209 12.63 14.01 -10.11
N GLN A 210 12.23 14.96 -9.26
CA GLN A 210 12.74 15.11 -7.91
C GLN A 210 12.56 13.79 -7.13
N ILE A 211 13.62 13.00 -7.03
CA ILE A 211 13.72 11.91 -6.06
C ILE A 211 13.77 12.64 -4.72
N ASN A 212 12.69 12.57 -3.97
CA ASN A 212 12.71 13.02 -2.58
C ASN A 212 13.85 12.29 -1.86
N GLN A 213 14.65 13.07 -1.11
CA GLN A 213 15.82 12.60 -0.37
C GLN A 213 15.44 11.66 0.80
N ASP A 214 14.18 11.23 0.91
CA ASP A 214 13.66 10.30 1.90
C ASP A 214 13.41 8.89 1.34
N GLY A 215 13.55 8.67 0.03
CA GLY A 215 13.28 7.38 -0.61
C GLY A 215 11.80 7.01 -0.60
N ALA A 216 10.92 7.93 -0.22
CA ALA A 216 9.47 7.81 -0.32
C ALA A 216 8.98 8.32 -1.69
N GLY A 217 9.82 8.19 -2.73
CA GLY A 217 9.67 8.75 -4.09
C GLY A 217 8.28 8.62 -4.65
N PRO A 218 7.95 9.37 -5.71
CA PRO A 218 6.60 9.33 -6.26
C PRO A 218 6.20 7.87 -6.44
N LEU A 219 5.19 7.45 -5.67
CA LEU A 219 4.77 6.07 -5.66
C LEU A 219 4.41 5.65 -7.08
N THR A 220 4.87 4.47 -7.46
CA THR A 220 4.47 3.82 -8.71
C THR A 220 3.37 2.83 -8.39
N ALA A 221 2.33 2.80 -9.22
CA ALA A 221 1.24 1.85 -9.08
C ALA A 221 1.11 0.98 -10.33
N ALA A 222 0.72 -0.26 -10.13
CA ALA A 222 0.32 -1.16 -11.19
C ALA A 222 -0.90 -1.96 -10.74
N ILE A 223 -1.76 -2.33 -11.68
CA ILE A 223 -2.99 -3.09 -11.40
C ILE A 223 -2.97 -4.37 -12.23
N ASP A 224 -3.18 -5.49 -11.56
CA ASP A 224 -3.47 -6.77 -12.18
C ASP A 224 -4.99 -6.97 -12.27
N PRO A 225 -5.57 -7.04 -13.47
CA PRO A 225 -7.00 -7.25 -13.67
C PRO A 225 -7.44 -8.72 -13.66
N SER A 226 -6.53 -9.70 -13.66
CA SER A 226 -6.85 -11.06 -14.10
C SER A 226 -6.21 -12.18 -13.29
N SER A 227 -4.93 -12.08 -12.93
CA SER A 227 -4.23 -13.21 -12.31
C SER A 227 -4.53 -13.34 -10.82
N GLY A 228 -5.10 -12.31 -10.19
CA GLY A 228 -5.31 -12.28 -8.73
C GLY A 228 -4.02 -12.02 -7.95
N GLY A 229 -3.00 -11.45 -8.58
CA GLY A 229 -1.69 -11.12 -7.99
C GLY A 229 -0.63 -12.20 -8.14
N TYR A 230 -0.91 -13.28 -8.89
CA TYR A 230 0.01 -14.42 -9.06
C TYR A 230 0.96 -14.27 -10.26
N ASP A 231 0.59 -13.48 -11.29
CA ASP A 231 1.42 -13.25 -12.48
C ASP A 231 1.92 -11.80 -12.54
N ALA A 232 3.24 -11.64 -12.61
CA ALA A 232 3.89 -10.35 -12.75
C ALA A 232 3.56 -9.66 -14.09
N ASN A 233 3.32 -10.44 -15.15
CA ASN A 233 3.03 -9.92 -16.49
C ASN A 233 1.61 -9.41 -16.64
N ALA A 234 0.71 -9.80 -15.72
CA ALA A 234 -0.66 -9.31 -15.72
C ALA A 234 -0.77 -7.87 -15.19
N PHE A 235 0.25 -7.37 -14.49
CA PHE A 235 0.29 -6.01 -13.96
C PHE A 235 0.49 -4.96 -15.05
N GLN A 236 -0.45 -4.02 -15.15
CA GLN A 236 -0.37 -2.87 -16.05
C GLN A 236 -0.14 -1.60 -15.23
N GLY A 237 0.67 -0.68 -15.75
CA GLY A 237 0.95 0.59 -15.09
C GLY A 237 -0.33 1.39 -14.84
N ALA A 238 -0.47 1.95 -13.64
CA ALA A 238 -1.61 2.75 -13.22
C ALA A 238 -1.16 4.12 -12.70
N GLN A 239 -1.97 5.15 -12.93
CA GLN A 239 -1.61 6.51 -12.55
C GLN A 239 -1.90 6.76 -11.07
N VAL A 240 -0.91 7.24 -10.32
CA VAL A 240 -1.12 7.74 -8.95
C VAL A 240 -1.61 9.18 -9.04
N THR A 241 -2.91 9.41 -8.81
CA THR A 241 -3.56 10.73 -8.94
C THR A 241 -3.48 11.57 -7.67
N GLN A 242 -3.33 10.92 -6.52
CA GLN A 242 -3.01 11.58 -5.26
C GLN A 242 -1.85 10.82 -4.62
N ASN A 243 -0.75 11.53 -4.40
CA ASN A 243 0.47 10.99 -3.82
C ASN A 243 0.66 11.52 -2.39
N MET A 244 1.59 10.93 -1.66
CA MET A 244 1.98 11.44 -0.34
C MET A 244 2.45 12.90 -0.46
N PRO A 245 1.89 13.84 0.34
CA PRO A 245 2.33 15.22 0.30
C PRO A 245 3.79 15.30 0.75
N GLY A 246 4.70 15.60 -0.18
CA GLY A 246 6.05 16.04 0.17
C GLY A 246 5.93 17.38 0.89
N LEU A 247 6.32 17.46 2.16
CA LEU A 247 6.36 18.73 2.87
C LEU A 247 7.42 19.63 2.22
N GLY A 248 7.01 20.85 1.89
CA GLY A 248 7.78 21.83 1.12
C GLY A 248 9.09 22.29 1.78
N ILE A 249 9.98 22.77 0.91
CA ILE A 249 11.41 23.11 1.11
C ILE A 249 12.27 21.88 1.43
N GLY A 250 12.57 21.10 0.38
CA GLY A 250 13.56 20.01 0.42
C GLY A 250 13.00 18.61 0.16
N GLY A 251 11.69 18.45 -0.04
CA GLY A 251 11.10 17.13 -0.34
C GLY A 251 11.32 16.13 0.79
N LEU A 252 11.38 16.59 2.04
CA LEU A 252 11.65 15.76 3.21
C LEU A 252 10.33 15.42 3.89
N SER A 253 9.82 14.19 3.75
CA SER A 253 8.89 13.67 4.73
C SER A 253 9.67 13.44 6.05
N LEU A 254 9.29 14.16 7.11
CA LEU A 254 9.71 13.89 8.49
C LEU A 254 8.75 12.89 9.17
N ALA A 255 7.73 12.43 8.46
CA ALA A 255 6.66 11.62 9.01
C ALA A 255 7.11 10.16 9.18
N THR A 256 7.19 9.72 10.43
CA THR A 256 7.40 8.32 10.79
C THR A 256 6.12 7.81 11.45
N ASN A 257 5.69 6.59 11.10
CA ASN A 257 4.42 5.99 11.51
C ASN A 257 3.17 6.81 11.12
N THR A 258 3.15 7.45 9.95
CA THR A 258 2.01 8.25 9.49
C THR A 258 1.31 7.57 8.32
N ASP A 259 -0.02 7.67 8.34
CA ASP A 259 -0.92 7.14 7.32
C ASP A 259 -1.20 8.26 6.30
N PHE A 260 -1.06 7.95 5.02
CA PHE A 260 -1.27 8.85 3.91
C PHE A 260 -2.31 8.27 2.96
N LEU A 261 -3.19 9.13 2.46
CA LEU A 261 -4.11 8.76 1.40
C LEU A 261 -3.38 8.76 0.05
N VAL A 262 -3.41 7.62 -0.62
CA VAL A 262 -2.92 7.43 -1.97
C VAL A 262 -4.10 7.05 -2.86
N LYS A 263 -4.26 7.74 -3.99
CA LYS A 263 -5.29 7.43 -4.98
C LYS A 263 -4.65 6.93 -6.27
N VAL A 264 -5.17 5.81 -6.77
CA VAL A 264 -4.69 5.14 -7.99
C VAL A 264 -5.82 5.08 -9.00
N GLN A 265 -5.61 5.67 -10.16
CA GLN A 265 -6.54 5.61 -11.29
C GLN A 265 -6.32 4.34 -12.09
N MET A 266 -7.39 3.58 -12.29
CA MET A 266 -7.40 2.41 -13.16
C MET A 266 -7.14 2.82 -14.63
N PRO A 267 -6.36 2.03 -15.38
CA PRO A 267 -6.20 2.20 -16.82
C PRO A 267 -7.53 2.17 -17.58
N GLU A 268 -7.63 2.98 -18.63
CA GLU A 268 -8.82 3.03 -19.47
C GLU A 268 -9.10 1.68 -20.11
N GLY A 269 -10.37 1.27 -20.09
CA GLY A 269 -10.76 -0.03 -20.62
C GLY A 269 -10.29 -1.22 -19.80
N MET A 270 -9.76 -1.07 -18.58
CA MET A 270 -9.46 -2.21 -17.72
C MET A 270 -10.74 -2.77 -17.07
N THR A 271 -10.86 -4.10 -16.96
CA THR A 271 -11.95 -4.77 -16.24
C THR A 271 -11.38 -5.72 -15.19
N CYS A 272 -11.97 -5.80 -14.01
CA CYS A 272 -11.56 -6.76 -12.99
C CYS A 272 -12.24 -8.10 -13.23
N ASP A 273 -11.44 -9.11 -13.57
CA ASP A 273 -11.89 -10.44 -13.93
C ASP A 273 -11.13 -11.53 -13.16
N GLY A 274 -10.22 -11.15 -12.25
CA GLY A 274 -9.45 -12.08 -11.44
C GLY A 274 -10.27 -12.80 -10.38
N LYS A 275 -9.74 -13.96 -9.95
CA LYS A 275 -10.31 -14.78 -8.88
C LYS A 275 -9.23 -15.13 -7.87
N VAL A 276 -9.45 -14.83 -6.60
CA VAL A 276 -8.47 -15.08 -5.54
C VAL A 276 -9.13 -15.12 -4.17
N GLY A 277 -8.67 -16.01 -3.29
CA GLY A 277 -9.15 -16.09 -1.90
C GLY A 277 -10.66 -16.29 -1.75
N GLY A 278 -11.33 -16.89 -2.73
CA GLY A 278 -12.79 -17.09 -2.73
C GLY A 278 -13.61 -15.88 -3.22
N ALA A 279 -12.96 -14.78 -3.64
CA ALA A 279 -13.60 -13.64 -4.27
C ALA A 279 -13.47 -13.68 -5.80
N GLU A 280 -14.45 -13.10 -6.50
CA GLU A 280 -14.50 -12.99 -7.96
C GLU A 280 -14.55 -11.52 -8.42
N ASN A 281 -14.23 -11.27 -9.69
CA ASN A 281 -14.14 -9.93 -10.29
C ASN A 281 -13.11 -9.04 -9.55
N VAL A 282 -12.00 -9.65 -9.14
CA VAL A 282 -10.96 -9.02 -8.33
C VAL A 282 -9.89 -8.40 -9.23
N CYS A 283 -9.51 -7.16 -8.92
CA CYS A 283 -8.25 -6.57 -9.33
C CYS A 283 -7.32 -6.46 -8.12
N ILE A 284 -6.02 -6.58 -8.37
CA ILE A 284 -4.98 -6.31 -7.36
C ILE A 284 -4.25 -5.04 -7.73
N VAL A 285 -4.31 -4.03 -6.86
CA VAL A 285 -3.45 -2.86 -6.97
C VAL A 285 -2.17 -3.11 -6.19
N ARG A 286 -1.03 -2.82 -6.81
CA ARG A 286 0.30 -2.87 -6.21
C ARG A 286 0.91 -1.48 -6.25
N VAL A 287 1.38 -0.99 -5.12
CA VAL A 287 2.03 0.32 -4.99
C VAL A 287 3.43 0.12 -4.41
N ARG A 288 4.44 0.76 -5.00
CA ARG A 288 5.83 0.70 -4.53
C ARG A 288 6.58 2.02 -4.74
N ASN A 289 7.53 2.32 -3.87
CA ASN A 289 8.47 3.43 -4.02
C ASN A 289 9.66 3.08 -4.94
N SER A 290 10.55 4.04 -5.17
CA SER A 290 11.75 3.89 -6.00
C SER A 290 13.03 3.62 -5.19
N ALA A 291 12.92 3.06 -3.98
CA ALA A 291 14.07 2.86 -3.11
C ALA A 291 15.08 1.84 -3.67
N LEU A 292 16.36 2.21 -3.71
CA LEU A 292 17.46 1.38 -4.24
C LEU A 292 17.73 0.11 -3.42
N ALA A 293 17.49 0.15 -2.10
CA ALA A 293 17.62 -1.02 -1.21
C ALA A 293 16.54 -2.09 -1.47
N GLY A 294 15.51 -1.73 -2.25
CA GLY A 294 14.40 -2.57 -2.65
C GLY A 294 13.14 -1.70 -2.74
N PRO A 295 12.38 -1.72 -3.83
CA PRO A 295 11.09 -1.05 -3.87
C PRO A 295 10.21 -1.59 -2.75
N PHE A 296 9.90 -0.73 -1.78
CA PHE A 296 9.02 -1.04 -0.66
C PHE A 296 7.61 -0.61 -1.00
N GLY A 297 6.64 -1.36 -0.52
CA GLY A 297 5.25 -0.97 -0.63
C GLY A 297 4.30 -2.06 -0.18
N GLY A 298 3.23 -2.25 -0.93
CA GLY A 298 2.23 -3.27 -0.63
C GLY A 298 1.23 -3.44 -1.77
N ALA A 299 0.29 -4.34 -1.54
CA ALA A 299 -0.80 -4.59 -2.46
C ALA A 299 -2.15 -4.61 -1.73
N ALA A 300 -3.22 -4.36 -2.47
CA ALA A 300 -4.59 -4.43 -1.98
C ALA A 300 -5.51 -5.03 -3.07
N ALA A 301 -6.54 -5.73 -2.64
CA ALA A 301 -7.55 -6.27 -3.55
C ALA A 301 -8.80 -5.39 -3.56
N PHE A 302 -9.41 -5.26 -4.72
CA PHE A 302 -10.65 -4.50 -4.90
C PHE A 302 -11.47 -5.06 -6.06
N THR A 303 -12.73 -4.68 -6.11
CA THR A 303 -13.64 -4.95 -7.22
C THR A 303 -14.00 -3.65 -7.93
N GLN A 304 -14.48 -3.74 -9.17
CA GLN A 304 -14.97 -2.56 -9.88
C GLN A 304 -16.39 -2.18 -9.46
N SER A 305 -16.67 -0.88 -9.38
CA SER A 305 -18.05 -0.41 -9.33
C SER A 305 -18.77 -0.76 -10.64
N PRO A 306 -20.10 -0.96 -10.62
CA PRO A 306 -20.88 -1.19 -11.84
C PRO A 306 -20.71 -0.08 -12.88
N ALA A 307 -20.61 1.19 -12.45
CA ALA A 307 -20.39 2.32 -13.35
C ALA A 307 -18.98 2.28 -13.95
N ALA A 308 -17.95 1.99 -13.15
CA ALA A 308 -16.58 1.87 -13.63
C ALA A 308 -16.41 0.76 -14.66
N ARG A 309 -17.00 -0.41 -14.41
CA ARG A 309 -17.00 -1.52 -15.37
C ARG A 309 -17.69 -1.13 -16.68
N LYS A 310 -18.84 -0.45 -16.61
CA LYS A 310 -19.55 0.04 -17.81
C LYS A 310 -18.69 1.01 -18.63
N ARG A 311 -18.01 1.97 -17.99
CA ARG A 311 -17.11 2.90 -18.70
C ARG A 311 -15.94 2.19 -19.36
N ALA A 312 -15.33 1.21 -18.69
CA ALA A 312 -14.25 0.42 -19.27
C ALA A 312 -14.72 -0.36 -20.52
N ILE A 313 -15.89 -1.00 -20.44
CA ILE A 313 -16.47 -1.72 -21.59
C ILE A 313 -16.80 -0.75 -22.73
N ALA A 314 -17.43 0.39 -22.42
CA ALA A 314 -17.76 1.41 -23.42
C ALA A 314 -16.50 1.94 -24.13
N TYR A 315 -15.41 2.15 -23.39
CA TYR A 315 -14.11 2.53 -23.96
C TYR A 315 -13.59 1.48 -24.94
N ARG A 316 -13.60 0.19 -24.54
CA ARG A 316 -13.17 -0.92 -25.41
C ARG A 316 -14.01 -0.99 -26.68
N LEU A 317 -15.33 -0.84 -26.57
CA LEU A 317 -16.23 -0.87 -27.72
C LEU A 317 -15.93 0.30 -28.67
N ARG A 318 -15.82 1.52 -28.15
CA ARG A 318 -15.48 2.71 -28.96
C ARG A 318 -14.16 2.52 -29.71
N LYS A 319 -13.11 2.05 -29.02
CA LYS A 319 -11.81 1.80 -29.66
C LYS A 319 -11.91 0.79 -30.80
N ARG A 320 -12.68 -0.30 -30.62
CA ARG A 320 -12.92 -1.28 -31.68
C ARG A 320 -13.64 -0.68 -32.89
N PHE A 321 -14.66 0.16 -32.66
CA PHE A 321 -15.33 0.88 -33.75
C PHE A 321 -14.38 1.84 -34.48
N ASP A 322 -13.57 2.60 -33.75
CA ASP A 322 -12.59 3.51 -34.34
C ASP A 322 -11.57 2.77 -35.23
N PHE A 323 -11.06 1.61 -34.78
CA PHE A 323 -10.17 0.77 -35.61
C PHE A 323 -10.87 0.24 -36.86
N SER A 324 -12.09 -0.29 -36.74
CA SER A 324 -12.84 -0.79 -37.90
C SER A 324 -13.12 0.27 -38.95
N ARG A 325 -13.23 1.55 -38.56
CA ARG A 325 -13.40 2.66 -39.50
C ARG A 325 -12.11 2.97 -40.25
N LEU A 326 -10.96 2.94 -39.56
CA LEU A 326 -9.65 3.16 -40.19
C LEU A 326 -9.28 2.06 -41.18
N ASP A 327 -9.72 0.82 -40.95
CA ASP A 327 -9.50 -0.30 -41.90
C ASP A 327 -10.42 -0.24 -43.13
N SER A 328 -11.43 0.66 -43.12
CA SER A 328 -12.43 0.82 -44.19
C SER A 328 -12.21 2.05 -45.08
N GLU A 329 -11.20 2.88 -44.77
CA GLU A 329 -10.76 4.07 -45.53
C GLU A 329 -9.47 3.75 -46.32
#